data_AF-A0A3B9MV71-F1
#
_entry.id   AF-A0A3B9MV71-F1
#
_cell.length_a   1.000
_cell.length_b   1.000
_cell.length_c   1.000
_cell.angle_alpha   90.00
_cell.angle_beta   90.00
_cell.angle_gamma   90.00
#
_symmetry.space_group_name_H-M   'P 1'
#
loop_
_entity.id
_entity.type
_entity.pdbx_description
1 polymer ?
#
loop_
_entity_poly.entity_id
_entity_poly.type
_entity_poly.pdbx_seq_one_letter_code
_entity_poly.pdbx_strand_id
1 'polypeptide(L)'
;MTDKDILRIAMEQSAVDIGADAGDFLLNENVVVSYDPGEGVKSYYNKPISCNFISYGNNIVVGAADEIRDIVKDYIDGFIFYHCFETPNMRWLNER
;
A
#
# COMPACT_ATOMS: atom_id res chain seq x y z
N MET A 1 12.64 -3.63 -22.92
CA MET A 1 12.14 -3.22 -21.60
C MET A 1 12.48 -1.76 -21.42
N THR A 2 11.47 -0.91 -21.31
CA THR A 2 11.57 0.55 -21.13
C THR A 2 11.26 0.92 -19.67
N ASP A 3 11.53 2.16 -19.25
CA ASP A 3 11.16 2.63 -17.90
C ASP A 3 9.66 2.51 -17.63
N LYS A 4 8.84 2.73 -18.67
CA LYS A 4 7.38 2.52 -18.60
C LYS A 4 7.02 1.06 -18.38
N ASP A 5 7.75 0.14 -19.01
CA ASP A 5 7.55 -1.30 -18.80
C ASP A 5 7.93 -1.71 -17.38
N ILE A 6 9.05 -1.19 -16.86
CA ILE A 6 9.52 -1.48 -15.50
C ILE A 6 8.50 -0.98 -14.47
N LEU A 7 8.04 0.27 -14.61
CA LEU A 7 7.06 0.86 -13.70
C LEU A 7 5.74 0.09 -13.72
N ARG A 8 5.24 -0.26 -14.91
CA ARG A 8 4.02 -1.05 -15.07
C ARG A 8 4.15 -2.42 -14.40
N ILE A 9 5.22 -3.17 -14.69
CA ILE A 9 5.46 -4.50 -14.11
C ILE A 9 5.57 -4.42 -12.58
N ALA A 10 6.21 -3.36 -12.06
CA ALA A 10 6.30 -3.16 -10.62
C ALA A 10 4.91 -2.93 -10.00
N MET A 11 4.09 -2.06 -10.57
CA MET A 11 2.72 -1.79 -10.07
C MET A 11 1.84 -3.04 -10.14
N GLU A 12 1.91 -3.79 -11.24
CA GLU A 12 1.19 -5.06 -11.42
C GLU A 12 1.57 -6.07 -10.32
N GLN A 13 2.87 -6.23 -10.03
CA GLN A 13 3.31 -7.11 -8.96
C GLN A 13 2.84 -6.62 -7.59
N SER A 14 2.96 -5.33 -7.31
CA SER A 14 2.52 -4.74 -6.05
C SER A 14 1.01 -4.86 -5.84
N ALA A 15 0.21 -4.79 -6.91
CA ALA A 15 -1.22 -5.02 -6.87
C ALA A 15 -1.56 -6.47 -6.47
N VAL A 16 -0.88 -7.47 -7.07
CA VAL A 16 -1.00 -8.89 -6.67
C VAL A 16 -0.62 -9.11 -5.22
N ASP A 17 0.42 -8.43 -4.74
CA ASP A 17 0.96 -8.61 -3.39
C ASP A 17 0.01 -8.18 -2.26
N ILE A 18 -0.97 -7.32 -2.57
CA ILE A 18 -1.87 -6.72 -1.57
C ILE A 18 -3.36 -6.86 -1.90
N GLY A 19 -3.71 -7.43 -3.06
CA GLY A 19 -5.10 -7.56 -3.51
C GLY A 19 -5.71 -6.28 -4.12
N ALA A 20 -4.88 -5.43 -4.74
CA ALA A 20 -5.32 -4.18 -5.36
C ALA A 20 -5.42 -4.28 -6.91
N ASP A 21 -5.90 -3.22 -7.55
CA ASP A 21 -5.75 -3.02 -9.00
C ASP A 21 -4.49 -2.18 -9.28
N ALA A 22 -3.76 -2.48 -10.36
CA ALA A 22 -2.56 -1.72 -10.71
C ALA A 22 -2.87 -0.23 -11.02
N GLY A 23 -4.09 0.07 -11.49
CA GLY A 23 -4.60 1.40 -11.72
C GLY A 23 -4.83 2.22 -10.44
N ASP A 24 -4.96 1.57 -9.27
CA ASP A 24 -5.11 2.26 -7.99
C ASP A 24 -3.89 3.14 -7.69
N PHE A 25 -2.69 2.75 -8.14
CA PHE A 25 -1.45 3.53 -8.00
C PHE A 25 -1.39 4.80 -8.88
N LEU A 26 -2.34 4.96 -9.80
CA LEU A 26 -2.41 6.10 -10.72
C LEU A 26 -3.44 7.15 -10.26
N LEU A 27 -4.18 6.89 -9.18
CA LEU A 27 -5.13 7.82 -8.61
C LEU A 27 -4.44 8.98 -7.87
N ASN A 28 -5.19 10.05 -7.66
CA ASN A 28 -4.74 11.22 -6.89
C ASN A 28 -5.13 11.14 -5.40
N GLU A 29 -5.75 10.04 -4.99
CA GLU A 29 -6.25 9.81 -3.64
C GLU A 29 -5.75 8.48 -3.10
N ASN A 30 -5.62 8.38 -1.78
CA ASN A 30 -5.18 7.16 -1.13
C ASN A 30 -6.25 6.07 -1.23
N VAL A 31 -5.82 4.82 -1.39
CA VAL A 31 -6.70 3.67 -1.54
C VAL A 31 -6.41 2.66 -0.44
N VAL A 32 -7.46 2.13 0.18
CA VAL A 32 -7.37 1.01 1.12
C VAL A 32 -8.17 -0.15 0.57
N VAL A 33 -7.50 -1.26 0.30
CA VAL A 33 -8.10 -2.54 -0.12
C VAL A 33 -8.02 -3.53 1.03
N SER A 34 -8.92 -4.51 1.05
CA SER A 34 -8.76 -5.65 1.97
C SER A 34 -7.52 -6.43 1.56
N TYR A 35 -6.68 -6.79 2.53
CA TYR A 35 -5.44 -7.51 2.26
C TYR A 35 -5.74 -8.94 1.81
N ASP A 36 -5.66 -9.17 0.50
CA ASP A 36 -5.89 -10.47 -0.13
C ASP A 36 -4.80 -10.75 -1.19
N PRO A 37 -3.63 -11.26 -0.78
CA PRO A 37 -2.54 -11.54 -1.72
C PRO A 37 -2.95 -12.62 -2.73
N GLY A 38 -2.81 -12.31 -4.02
CA GLY A 38 -3.18 -13.19 -5.12
C GLY A 38 -2.15 -14.30 -5.41
N GLU A 39 -2.47 -15.12 -6.42
CA GLU A 39 -1.51 -16.08 -6.98
C GLU A 39 -0.30 -15.33 -7.56
N GLY A 40 0.92 -15.74 -7.19
CA GLY A 40 2.16 -15.06 -7.61
C GLY A 40 2.61 -13.92 -6.68
N VAL A 41 2.03 -13.82 -5.48
CA VAL A 41 2.58 -12.99 -4.40
C VAL A 41 4.07 -13.30 -4.16
N LYS A 42 4.85 -12.27 -3.83
CA LYS A 42 6.29 -12.44 -3.58
C LYS A 42 6.58 -13.52 -2.53
N SER A 43 7.50 -14.42 -2.87
CA SER A 43 7.83 -15.61 -2.07
C SER A 43 8.35 -15.35 -0.66
N TYR A 44 8.80 -14.12 -0.38
CA TYR A 44 9.33 -13.73 0.92
C TYR A 44 8.30 -13.09 1.86
N TYR A 45 7.06 -12.89 1.43
CA TYR A 45 6.00 -12.48 2.34
C TYR A 45 5.65 -13.62 3.29
N ASN A 46 6.18 -13.51 4.52
CA ASN A 46 5.95 -14.44 5.61
C ASN A 46 4.91 -13.87 6.59
N LYS A 47 4.13 -14.76 7.22
CA LYS A 47 2.97 -14.45 8.09
C LYS A 47 3.25 -13.54 9.29
N PRO A 48 2.20 -12.93 9.88
CA PRO A 48 1.06 -12.30 9.24
C PRO A 48 1.36 -10.83 8.96
N ILE A 49 0.96 -10.35 7.78
CA ILE A 49 1.06 -8.94 7.39
C ILE A 49 -0.29 -8.32 7.69
N SER A 50 -0.35 -7.44 8.70
CA SER A 50 -1.61 -6.74 9.02
C SER A 50 -1.92 -5.67 7.98
N CYS A 51 -0.90 -4.98 7.45
CA CYS A 51 -1.05 -4.07 6.33
C CYS A 51 0.28 -3.87 5.58
N ASN A 52 0.20 -3.41 4.34
CA ASN A 52 1.34 -3.09 3.49
C ASN A 52 1.08 -1.80 2.71
N PHE A 53 1.90 -0.77 2.97
CA PHE A 53 1.79 0.56 2.36
C PHE A 53 2.71 0.65 1.15
N ILE A 54 2.15 0.94 -0.02
CA ILE A 54 2.91 1.02 -1.28
C ILE A 54 2.61 2.36 -1.97
N SER A 55 3.63 3.00 -2.53
CA SER A 55 3.49 4.24 -3.29
C SER A 55 4.43 4.27 -4.49
N TYR A 56 3.97 4.88 -5.59
CA TYR A 56 4.75 5.18 -6.79
C TYR A 56 4.87 6.69 -7.06
N GLY A 57 4.51 7.54 -6.08
CA GLY A 57 4.74 8.99 -6.14
C GLY A 57 3.50 9.88 -6.31
N ASN A 58 2.29 9.31 -6.38
CA ASN A 58 1.03 10.06 -6.47
C ASN A 58 0.14 9.91 -5.23
N ASN A 59 0.01 8.67 -4.74
CA ASN A 59 -0.84 8.29 -3.62
C ASN A 59 -0.23 7.13 -2.83
N ILE A 60 -0.93 6.66 -1.81
CA ILE A 60 -0.68 5.40 -1.13
C ILE A 60 -1.79 4.41 -1.46
N VAL A 61 -1.42 3.20 -1.86
CA VAL A 61 -2.34 2.06 -1.90
C VAL A 61 -1.92 1.13 -0.77
N VAL A 62 -2.88 0.80 0.09
CA VAL A 62 -2.65 -0.04 1.27
C VAL A 62 -3.56 -1.25 1.19
N GLY A 63 -2.98 -2.45 1.20
CA GLY A 63 -3.72 -3.64 1.58
C GLY A 63 -3.69 -3.76 3.09
N ALA A 64 -4.86 -3.79 3.74
CA ALA A 64 -4.98 -3.90 5.18
C ALA A 64 -5.97 -5.00 5.58
N ALA A 65 -5.66 -5.70 6.66
CA ALA A 65 -6.61 -6.58 7.32
C ALA A 65 -7.78 -5.76 7.87
N ASP A 66 -8.98 -6.33 7.82
CA ASP A 66 -10.21 -5.61 8.14
C ASP A 66 -10.19 -5.03 9.57
N GLU A 67 -9.50 -5.68 10.51
CA GLU A 67 -9.43 -5.25 11.92
C GLU A 67 -8.68 -3.93 12.11
N ILE A 68 -7.78 -3.55 11.18
CA ILE A 68 -6.99 -2.32 11.28
C ILE A 68 -7.29 -1.31 10.16
N ARG A 69 -8.29 -1.60 9.31
CA ARG A 69 -8.64 -0.80 8.14
C ARG A 69 -8.90 0.67 8.49
N ASP A 70 -9.67 0.92 9.55
CA ASP A 70 -10.02 2.28 9.98
C ASP A 70 -8.80 3.04 10.51
N ILE A 71 -7.94 2.39 11.29
CA ILE A 71 -6.68 2.97 11.80
C ILE A 71 -5.77 3.37 10.65
N VAL A 72 -5.62 2.50 9.65
CA VAL A 72 -4.84 2.75 8.44
C VAL A 72 -5.42 3.91 7.64
N LYS A 73 -6.75 3.97 7.49
CA LYS A 73 -7.42 5.05 6.76
C LYS A 73 -7.22 6.41 7.44
N ASP A 74 -7.43 6.48 8.75
CA ASP A 74 -7.18 7.69 9.53
C ASP A 74 -5.72 8.16 9.41
N TYR A 75 -4.79 7.21 9.38
CA TYR A 75 -3.37 7.52 9.22
C TYR A 75 -3.05 8.17 7.87
N ILE A 76 -3.45 7.53 6.77
CA ILE A 76 -3.09 8.01 5.42
C ILE A 76 -3.86 9.27 5.03
N ASP A 77 -5.04 9.52 5.61
CA ASP A 77 -5.82 10.74 5.38
C ASP A 77 -5.33 11.91 6.27
N GLY A 78 -4.59 11.64 7.34
CA GLY A 78 -4.09 12.64 8.28
C GLY A 78 -2.83 13.38 7.82
N PHE A 79 -2.11 12.87 6.82
CA PHE A 79 -0.85 13.43 6.33
C PHE A 79 -0.81 13.43 4.80
N ILE A 80 0.03 14.29 4.22
CA ILE A 80 0.34 14.20 2.79
C ILE A 80 1.08 12.87 2.55
N PHE A 81 0.75 12.17 1.46
CA PHE A 81 1.15 10.78 1.23
C PHE A 81 2.65 10.48 1.49
N TYR A 82 3.55 11.36 1.04
CA TYR A 82 4.99 11.14 1.21
C TYR A 82 5.46 11.34 2.66
N HIS A 83 4.75 12.15 3.45
CA HIS A 83 5.01 12.33 4.88
C HIS A 83 4.62 11.09 5.70
N CYS A 84 3.74 10.21 5.21
CA CYS A 84 3.41 8.94 5.86
C CYS A 84 4.60 7.96 5.94
N PHE A 85 5.66 8.17 5.16
CA PHE A 85 6.86 7.31 5.20
C PHE A 85 7.97 7.90 6.09
N GLU A 86 7.69 9.00 6.79
CA GLU A 86 8.61 9.62 7.72
C GLU A 86 8.42 9.09 9.14
N THR A 87 9.54 8.85 9.84
CA THR A 87 9.54 8.33 11.22
C THR A 87 8.61 9.07 12.19
N PRO A 88 8.51 10.42 12.21
CA PRO A 88 7.61 11.12 13.12
C PRO A 88 6.15 10.74 12.92
N ASN A 89 5.70 10.62 11.68
CA ASN A 89 4.31 10.28 11.39
C ASN A 89 4.06 8.79 11.60
N MET A 90 5.00 7.91 11.23
CA MET A 90 4.86 6.47 11.51
C MET A 90 4.68 6.16 13.00
N ARG A 91 5.23 6.99 13.91
CA ARG A 91 5.00 6.84 15.36
C ARG A 91 3.54 7.01 15.77
N TRP A 92 2.73 7.75 15.00
CA TRP A 92 1.30 7.90 15.23
C TRP A 92 0.60 6.53 15.27
N LEU A 93 1.04 5.57 14.44
CA LEU A 93 0.48 4.21 14.42
C LEU A 93 0.77 3.42 15.71
N ASN A 94 1.86 3.73 16.43
CA ASN A 94 2.19 3.04 17.69
C ASN A 94 1.35 3.53 18.88
N GLU A 95 0.65 4.64 18.73
CA GLU A 95 -0.19 5.25 19.77
C GLU A 95 -1.68 4.83 19.65
N ARG A 96 -1.99 3.92 18.72
CA ARG A 96 -3.33 3.38 18.44
C ARG A 96 -3.45 1.93 18.88
#